data_AF-B1I3D1-F1
#
_entry.id   AF-B1I3D1-F1
#
_cell.length_a   1.000
_cell.length_b   1.000
_cell.length_c   1.000
_cell.angle_alpha   90.00
_cell.angle_beta   90.00
_cell.angle_gamma   90.00
#
_symmetry.space_group_name_H-M   'P 1'
#
loop_
_entity.id
_entity.type
_entity.pdbx_description
1 polymer ?
#
loop_
_entity_poly.entity_id
_entity_poly.type
_entity_poly.pdbx_seq_one_letter_code
_entity_poly.pdbx_strand_id
1 'polypeptide(L)'
;MRTTIEIPDDKRAKLLAIAARRGFRGYSQIVNEALDLYLAKYAHARDTDIKEILSLAGTLEDTEAREVENKIRKVWERWES
;
A
#
# COMPACT_ATOMS: atom_id res chain seq x y z
N MET A 1 18.41 6.96 -11.48
CA MET A 1 18.40 8.39 -11.08
C MET A 1 19.06 8.51 -9.71
N ARG A 2 19.82 9.57 -9.43
CA ARG A 2 20.41 9.80 -8.10
C ARG A 2 19.44 10.65 -7.28
N THR A 3 18.99 10.12 -6.16
CA THR A 3 18.06 10.79 -5.25
C THR A 3 18.70 10.88 -3.87
N THR A 4 18.62 12.06 -3.25
CA THR A 4 19.00 12.26 -1.86
C THR A 4 17.74 12.14 -1.01
N ILE A 5 17.79 11.30 0.02
CA ILE A 5 16.71 11.11 0.99
C ILE A 5 17.29 11.22 2.39
N GLU A 6 16.49 11.68 3.33
CA GLU A 6 16.88 11.69 4.73
C GLU A 6 16.69 10.30 5.35
N ILE A 7 17.73 9.82 6.04
CA ILE A 7 17.70 8.55 6.76
C ILE A 7 18.29 8.80 8.15
N PRO A 8 17.54 8.52 9.22
CA PRO A 8 18.05 8.53 10.59
C PRO A 8 19.34 7.72 10.75
N ASP A 9 20.26 8.20 11.59
CA ASP A 9 21.59 7.60 11.76
C ASP A 9 21.54 6.13 12.22
N ASP A 10 20.55 5.77 13.05
CA ASP A 10 20.33 4.40 13.51
C ASP A 10 19.99 3.45 12.35
N LYS A 11 19.13 3.90 11.43
CA LYS A 11 18.76 3.16 10.22
C LYS A 11 19.94 3.08 9.26
N ARG A 12 20.68 4.18 9.09
CA ARG A 12 21.89 4.21 8.25
C ARG A 12 22.94 3.22 8.75
N ALA A 13 23.18 3.15 10.06
CA ALA A 13 24.11 2.19 10.65
C ALA A 13 23.71 0.74 10.40
N LYS A 14 22.41 0.41 10.55
CA LYS A 14 21.88 -0.93 10.25
C LYS A 14 22.04 -1.29 8.78
N LEU A 15 21.74 -0.35 7.87
CA LEU A 15 21.91 -0.54 6.43
C LEU A 15 23.36 -0.80 6.05
N LEU A 16 24.31 -0.06 6.64
CA LEU A 16 25.74 -0.29 6.44
C LEU A 16 26.18 -1.67 6.96
N ALA A 17 25.71 -2.09 8.12
CA ALA A 17 26.02 -3.41 8.67
C ALA A 17 25.51 -4.54 7.76
N ILE A 18 24.30 -4.40 7.20
CA ILE A 18 23.74 -5.37 6.25
C ILE A 18 24.57 -5.40 4.96
N ALA A 19 24.92 -4.23 4.42
CA ALA A 19 25.74 -4.12 3.22
C ALA A 19 27.12 -4.79 3.41
N ALA A 20 27.79 -4.53 4.54
CA ALA A 20 29.08 -5.13 4.87
C ALA A 20 28.99 -6.66 4.97
N ARG A 21 27.95 -7.19 5.64
CA ARG A 21 27.71 -8.64 5.73
C ARG A 21 27.49 -9.29 4.36
N ARG A 22 26.93 -8.56 3.39
CA ARG A 22 26.68 -9.03 2.02
C ARG A 22 27.83 -8.71 1.05
N GLY A 23 28.94 -8.14 1.53
CA GLY A 23 30.10 -7.80 0.69
C GLY A 23 29.91 -6.58 -0.21
N PHE A 24 28.91 -5.73 0.06
CA PHE A 24 28.65 -4.53 -0.72
C PHE A 24 29.42 -3.33 -0.19
N ARG A 25 29.90 -2.47 -1.10
CA ARG A 25 30.64 -1.25 -0.78
C ARG A 25 29.79 -0.15 -0.11
N GLY A 26 28.47 -0.28 -0.15
CA GLY A 26 27.51 0.65 0.45
C GLY A 26 26.09 0.10 0.44
N TYR A 27 25.14 0.84 1.01
CA TYR A 27 23.77 0.37 1.23
C TYR A 27 22.80 0.64 0.06
N SER A 28 23.25 1.24 -1.04
CA SER A 28 22.36 1.59 -2.16
C SER A 28 21.63 0.39 -2.76
N GLN A 29 22.29 -0.76 -2.89
CA GLN A 29 21.63 -1.98 -3.36
C GLN A 29 20.56 -2.48 -2.39
N ILE A 30 20.81 -2.39 -1.08
CA ILE A 30 19.84 -2.75 -0.04
C ILE A 30 18.62 -1.84 -0.09
N VAL A 31 18.82 -0.53 -0.31
CA VAL A 31 17.72 0.42 -0.42
C VAL A 31 16.86 0.14 -1.64
N ASN A 32 17.46 -0.16 -2.80
CA ASN A 32 16.69 -0.53 -3.99
C ASN A 32 15.90 -1.81 -3.77
N GLU A 33 16.51 -2.86 -3.21
CA GLU A 33 15.81 -4.12 -2.87
C GLU A 33 14.63 -3.87 -1.92
N ALA A 34 14.81 -3.02 -0.90
CA ALA A 34 13.74 -2.65 0.02
C ALA A 34 12.61 -1.88 -0.66
N LEU A 35 12.93 -1.00 -1.61
CA LEU A 35 11.93 -0.27 -2.41
C LEU A 35 11.15 -1.23 -3.32
N ASP A 36 11.82 -2.16 -3.98
CA ASP A 36 11.18 -3.17 -4.83
C ASP A 36 10.21 -4.03 -4.00
N LEU A 37 10.65 -4.51 -2.84
CA LEU A 37 9.80 -5.29 -1.93
C LEU A 37 8.60 -4.47 -1.41
N TYR A 38 8.83 -3.20 -1.06
CA TYR A 38 7.77 -2.31 -0.63
C TYR A 38 6.75 -2.11 -1.74
N LEU A 39 7.18 -1.74 -2.94
CA LEU A 39 6.29 -1.48 -4.07
C LEU A 39 5.53 -2.73 -4.51
N ALA A 40 6.19 -3.89 -4.54
CA ALA A 40 5.54 -5.17 -4.84
C ALA A 40 4.42 -5.46 -3.83
N LYS A 41 4.68 -5.26 -2.53
CA LYS A 41 3.67 -5.43 -1.49
C LYS A 41 2.44 -4.53 -1.71
N TYR A 42 2.65 -3.27 -2.09
CA TYR A 42 1.55 -2.33 -2.35
C TYR A 42 0.81 -2.62 -3.65
N ALA A 43 1.51 -3.06 -4.70
CA ALA A 43 0.88 -3.48 -5.94
C ALA A 43 -0.04 -4.70 -5.71
N HIS A 44 0.44 -5.70 -4.96
CA HIS A 44 -0.36 -6.88 -4.62
C HIS A 44 -1.56 -6.57 -3.73
N ALA A 45 -1.40 -5.68 -2.74
CA ALA A 45 -2.50 -5.26 -1.88
C ALA A 45 -3.58 -4.54 -2.71
N ARG A 46 -3.17 -3.58 -3.55
CA ARG A 46 -4.10 -2.84 -4.42
C ARG A 46 -4.82 -3.74 -5.42
N ASP A 47 -4.12 -4.69 -6.04
CA ASP A 47 -4.73 -5.62 -6.99
C ASP A 47 -5.71 -6.59 -6.32
N THR A 48 -5.44 -6.98 -5.07
CA THR A 48 -6.35 -7.84 -4.29
C THR A 48 -7.58 -7.06 -3.87
N ASP A 49 -7.41 -5.84 -3.33
CA ASP A 49 -8.51 -4.95 -2.96
C ASP A 49 -9.40 -4.63 -4.18
N ILE A 50 -8.79 -4.30 -5.33
CA ILE A 50 -9.53 -4.02 -6.56
C ILE A 50 -10.25 -5.27 -7.06
N LYS A 51 -9.64 -6.46 -7.00
CA LYS A 51 -10.31 -7.71 -7.41
C LYS A 51 -11.47 -8.06 -6.49
N GLU A 52 -11.33 -7.88 -5.18
CA GLU A 52 -12.42 -8.12 -4.23
C GLU A 52 -13.57 -7.13 -4.48
N ILE A 53 -13.27 -5.84 -4.66
CA ILE A 53 -14.26 -4.81 -4.98
C ILE A 53 -14.93 -5.09 -6.33
N LEU A 54 -14.17 -5.48 -7.36
CA LEU A 54 -14.71 -5.85 -8.67
C LEU A 54 -15.51 -7.15 -8.61
N SER A 55 -15.16 -8.09 -7.71
CA SER A 55 -15.93 -9.32 -7.51
C SER A 55 -17.28 -9.05 -6.86
N LEU A 56 -17.40 -7.97 -6.08
CA LEU A 56 -18.67 -7.49 -5.54
C LEU A 56 -19.54 -6.82 -6.63
N ALA A 57 -18.92 -6.31 -7.71
CA ALA A 57 -19.65 -5.69 -8.81
C ALA A 57 -20.50 -6.72 -9.57
N GLY A 58 -21.82 -6.57 -9.51
CA GLY A 58 -22.78 -7.47 -10.17
C GLY A 58 -23.26 -8.66 -9.32
N THR A 59 -22.90 -8.71 -8.03
CA THR A 59 -23.38 -9.76 -7.10
C THR A 59 -24.59 -9.36 -6.26
N LEU A 60 -24.99 -8.09 -6.30
CA LEU A 60 -26.16 -7.60 -5.58
C LEU A 60 -27.42 -7.81 -6.42
N GLU A 61 -28.43 -8.44 -5.84
CA GLU A 61 -29.77 -8.41 -6.40
C GLU A 61 -30.36 -6.99 -6.30
N ASP A 62 -31.34 -6.64 -7.15
CA ASP A 62 -31.95 -5.30 -7.20
C ASP A 62 -32.49 -4.82 -5.84
N THR A 63 -32.95 -5.75 -5.01
CA THR A 63 -33.42 -5.50 -3.65
C THR A 63 -32.28 -5.09 -2.73
N GLU A 64 -31.17 -5.83 -2.77
CA GLU A 64 -29.97 -5.57 -1.96
C GLU A 64 -29.27 -4.26 -2.37
N ALA A 65 -29.23 -3.99 -3.67
CA ALA A 65 -28.69 -2.73 -4.21
C ALA A 65 -29.46 -1.51 -3.67
N ARG A 66 -30.80 -1.57 -3.66
CA ARG A 66 -31.65 -0.51 -3.10
C ARG A 66 -31.47 -0.34 -1.59
N GLU A 67 -31.24 -1.42 -0.85
CA GLU A 67 -30.96 -1.33 0.58
C GLU A 67 -29.63 -0.63 0.88
N VAL A 68 -28.58 -0.94 0.11
CA VAL A 68 -27.27 -0.29 0.22
C VAL A 68 -27.38 1.19 -0.14
N GLU A 69 -28.07 1.55 -1.22
CA GLU A 69 -28.32 2.93 -1.63
C GLU A 69 -29.05 3.73 -0.53
N ASN A 70 -30.09 3.13 0.07
CA ASN A 70 -30.84 3.74 1.17
C ASN A 70 -29.97 3.94 2.42
N LYS A 71 -29.06 3.02 2.73
CA LYS A 71 -28.12 3.15 3.86
C LYS A 71 -27.12 4.27 3.61
N ILE A 72 -26.53 4.32 2.41
CA ILE A 72 -25.59 5.39 2.01
C ILE A 72 -26.29 6.74 2.12
N ARG A 73 -27.50 6.88 1.57
CA ARG A 73 -28.28 8.13 1.64
C ARG A 73 -28.50 8.60 3.08
N LYS A 74 -28.89 7.72 4.00
CA LYS A 74 -29.05 8.05 5.42
C LYS A 74 -27.77 8.51 6.10
N VAL A 75 -26.62 7.99 5.69
CA VAL A 75 -25.30 8.44 6.20
C VAL A 75 -25.01 9.86 5.71
N TRP A 76 -25.24 10.14 4.43
CA TRP A 76 -25.05 11.48 3.86
C TRP A 76 -26.01 12.52 4.45
N GLU A 77 -27.29 12.16 4.66
CA GLU A 77 -28.28 13.02 5.33
C GLU A 77 -27.86 13.40 6.76
N ARG A 78 -27.12 12.53 7.44
CA ARG A 78 -26.62 12.76 8.80
C ARG A 78 -25.31 13.55 8.83
N TRP A 79 -24.62 13.71 7.69
CA TRP A 79 -23.29 14.31 7.64
C TRP A 79 -23.31 15.85 7.63
N GLU A 80 -24.46 16.47 7.31
CA GLU A 80 -24.70 17.92 7.41
C GLU A 80 -25.40 18.36 8.71
N SER A 81 -25.48 17.48 9.74
CA SER A 81 -25.99 17.82 11.09
C SER A 81 -24.91 17.73 12.17
#